data_AF-A0A973ZEB3-F1
#
_entry.id   AF-A0A973ZEB3-F1
#
_cell.length_a   1.000
_cell.length_b   1.000
_cell.length_c   1.000
_cell.angle_alpha   90.00
_cell.angle_beta   90.00
_cell.angle_gamma   90.00
#
_symmetry.space_group_name_H-M   'P 1'
#
loop_
_entity.id
_entity.type
_entity.pdbx_description
1 polymer ?
#
loop_
_entity_poly.entity_id
_entity_poly.type
_entity_poly.pdbx_seq_one_letter_code
_entity_poly.pdbx_strand_id
1 'polypeptide(L)'
;MSARMFDGARRWYWLAGTGLALTGIAVFALWPRAEEQPRARQYRDVSACLLTDSTGIASAEVKPVWAGMQDASLATLGQVRFLSIAGPQDVANGRTFVNTLVLGKCAVIVAAGKLPVETITTVARESPNQTFVVVVPGGSPPSPGTGNVSVISAAGDDATRDAVRTTITQSLSASPNA
;
A
#
# COMPACT_ATOMS: atom_id res chain seq x y z
N MET A 1 -35.78 -68.98 -36.53
CA MET A 1 -36.23 -67.57 -36.48
C MET A 1 -35.57 -66.92 -35.28
N SER A 2 -34.55 -66.11 -35.55
CA SER A 2 -33.70 -65.45 -34.56
C SER A 2 -34.04 -63.95 -34.52
N ALA A 3 -33.66 -63.30 -33.42
CA ALA A 3 -33.73 -61.85 -33.12
C ALA A 3 -34.99 -61.37 -32.39
N ARG A 4 -34.85 -61.14 -31.07
CA ARG A 4 -35.40 -60.04 -30.26
C ARG A 4 -35.13 -60.33 -28.77
N MET A 5 -33.91 -60.12 -28.28
CA MET A 5 -33.65 -60.27 -26.84
C MET A 5 -32.63 -59.29 -26.24
N PHE A 6 -32.34 -58.15 -26.88
CA PHE A 6 -31.31 -57.21 -26.38
C PHE A 6 -31.73 -55.74 -26.23
N ASP A 7 -33.04 -55.40 -26.25
CA ASP A 7 -33.47 -53.99 -26.12
C ASP A 7 -33.91 -53.55 -24.71
N GLY A 8 -34.19 -54.49 -23.80
CA GLY A 8 -34.72 -54.17 -22.46
C GLY A 8 -33.69 -53.57 -21.50
N ALA A 9 -32.46 -54.11 -21.49
CA ALA A 9 -31.44 -53.69 -20.54
C ALA A 9 -30.89 -52.29 -20.85
N ARG A 10 -30.76 -51.92 -22.13
CA ARG A 10 -30.16 -50.63 -22.54
C ARG A 10 -31.01 -49.44 -22.11
N ARG A 11 -32.35 -49.54 -22.18
CA ARG A 11 -33.26 -48.46 -21.75
C ARG A 11 -33.24 -48.22 -20.23
N TRP A 12 -33.01 -49.25 -19.42
CA TRP A 12 -32.93 -49.09 -17.96
C TRP A 12 -31.64 -48.39 -17.50
N TYR A 13 -30.51 -48.66 -18.16
CA TYR A 13 -29.25 -47.94 -17.90
C TYR A 13 -29.34 -46.46 -18.27
N TRP A 14 -30.07 -46.10 -19.33
CA TRP A 14 -30.29 -44.68 -19.68
C TRP A 14 -31.14 -43.94 -18.64
N LEU A 15 -32.19 -44.57 -18.10
CA LEU A 15 -33.03 -43.94 -17.06
C LEU A 15 -32.27 -43.76 -15.74
N ALA A 16 -31.46 -44.74 -15.34
CA ALA A 16 -30.64 -44.64 -14.13
C ALA A 16 -29.54 -43.56 -14.25
N GLY A 17 -28.88 -43.47 -15.41
CA GLY A 17 -27.85 -42.44 -15.67
C GLY A 17 -28.42 -41.02 -15.67
N THR A 18 -29.63 -40.84 -16.21
CA THR A 18 -30.27 -39.52 -16.28
C THR A 18 -30.68 -39.02 -14.89
N GLY A 19 -31.20 -39.90 -14.03
CA GLY A 19 -31.56 -39.55 -12.66
C GLY A 19 -30.35 -39.08 -11.84
N LEU A 20 -29.20 -39.73 -12.01
CA LEU A 20 -27.98 -39.41 -11.28
C LEU A 20 -27.31 -38.12 -11.77
N ALA A 21 -27.42 -37.82 -13.06
CA ALA A 21 -26.95 -36.55 -13.63
C ALA A 21 -27.79 -35.37 -13.13
N LEU A 22 -29.12 -35.51 -13.08
CA LEU A 22 -30.01 -34.44 -12.62
C LEU A 22 -29.83 -34.11 -11.14
N THR A 23 -29.63 -35.11 -10.28
CA THR A 23 -29.31 -34.87 -8.87
C THR A 23 -27.96 -34.21 -8.68
N GLY A 24 -26.93 -34.59 -9.45
CA GLY A 24 -25.64 -33.92 -9.44
C GLY A 24 -25.72 -32.44 -9.82
N ILE A 25 -26.49 -32.12 -10.87
CA ILE A 25 -26.71 -30.73 -11.31
C ILE A 25 -27.48 -29.94 -10.24
N ALA A 26 -28.53 -30.52 -9.67
CA ALA A 26 -29.32 -29.86 -8.63
C ALA A 26 -28.46 -29.56 -7.38
N VAL A 27 -27.65 -30.53 -6.94
CA VAL A 27 -26.74 -30.36 -5.80
C VAL A 27 -25.69 -29.30 -6.09
N PHE A 28 -25.13 -29.24 -7.30
CA PHE A 28 -24.16 -28.21 -7.69
C PHE A 28 -24.80 -26.81 -7.79
N ALA A 29 -26.00 -26.72 -8.35
CA ALA A 29 -26.73 -25.45 -8.49
C ALA A 29 -27.20 -24.88 -7.15
N LEU A 30 -27.57 -25.76 -6.21
CA LEU A 30 -27.95 -25.41 -4.84
C LEU A 30 -26.76 -25.35 -3.88
N TRP A 31 -25.55 -25.65 -4.37
CA TRP A 31 -24.37 -25.62 -3.51
C TRP A 31 -24.12 -24.19 -3.05
N PRO A 32 -24.05 -23.94 -1.73
CA PRO A 32 -23.78 -22.61 -1.22
C PRO A 32 -22.41 -22.16 -1.73
N ARG A 33 -22.42 -21.15 -2.60
CA ARG A 33 -21.18 -20.48 -2.99
C ARG A 33 -20.71 -19.73 -1.75
N ALA A 34 -19.55 -20.11 -1.23
CA ALA A 34 -18.86 -19.27 -0.28
C ALA A 34 -18.72 -17.89 -0.94
N GLU A 35 -19.29 -16.85 -0.34
CA GLU A 35 -19.03 -15.48 -0.78
C GLU A 35 -17.51 -15.30 -0.76
N GLU A 36 -16.91 -15.08 -1.92
CA GLU A 36 -15.52 -14.70 -2.02
C GLU A 36 -15.35 -13.41 -1.23
N GLN A 37 -14.79 -13.51 -0.03
CA GLN A 37 -14.43 -12.33 0.75
C GLN A 37 -13.59 -11.42 -0.16
N PRO A 38 -13.94 -10.12 -0.31
CA PRO A 38 -13.22 -9.23 -1.21
C PRO A 38 -11.75 -9.24 -0.83
N ARG A 39 -10.90 -9.85 -1.67
CA ARG A 39 -9.45 -9.95 -1.43
C ARG A 39 -8.77 -8.58 -1.44
N ALA A 40 -9.45 -7.58 -2.02
CA ALA A 40 -9.01 -6.21 -2.04
C ALA A 40 -9.48 -5.51 -0.74
N ARG A 41 -8.54 -5.21 0.16
CA ARG A 41 -8.75 -4.16 1.17
C ARG A 41 -9.18 -2.90 0.42
N GLN A 42 -10.37 -2.39 0.72
CA GLN A 42 -10.79 -1.08 0.23
C GLN A 42 -9.94 -0.03 0.95
N TYR A 43 -8.80 0.33 0.35
CA TYR A 43 -7.98 1.43 0.82
C TYR A 43 -8.74 2.73 0.56
N ARG A 44 -8.64 3.66 1.51
CA ARG A 44 -9.12 5.03 1.34
C ARG A 44 -8.26 5.71 0.26
N ASP A 45 -8.84 6.66 -0.47
CA ASP A 45 -8.15 7.43 -1.53
C ASP A 45 -7.11 8.43 -0.96
N VAL A 46 -6.59 8.16 0.23
CA VAL A 46 -5.56 8.96 0.92
C VAL A 46 -4.27 8.15 0.95
N SER A 47 -3.21 8.75 0.42
CA SER A 47 -1.90 8.10 0.33
C SER A 47 -0.79 8.83 1.09
N ALA A 48 0.08 8.08 1.75
CA ALA A 48 1.33 8.55 2.31
C ALA A 48 2.51 8.02 1.46
N CYS A 49 3.45 8.90 1.12
CA CYS A 49 4.47 8.60 0.12
C CYS A 49 5.87 8.79 0.67
N LEU A 50 6.71 7.77 0.52
CA LEU A 50 8.10 7.79 0.96
C LEU A 50 9.03 8.14 -0.20
N LEU A 51 9.84 9.18 -0.05
CA LEU A 51 10.94 9.51 -0.95
C LEU A 51 12.24 8.94 -0.39
N THR A 52 12.96 8.19 -1.22
CA THR A 52 14.26 7.59 -0.88
C THR A 52 15.32 7.95 -1.90
N ASP A 53 16.58 7.70 -1.58
CA ASP A 53 17.64 7.63 -2.59
C ASP A 53 17.50 6.38 -3.47
N SER A 54 18.48 6.15 -4.34
CA SER A 54 18.53 5.01 -5.27
C SER A 54 18.58 3.64 -4.59
N THR A 55 18.95 3.55 -3.31
CA THR A 55 18.96 2.27 -2.56
C THR A 55 17.56 1.85 -2.12
N GLY A 56 16.57 2.74 -2.21
CA GLY A 56 15.19 2.41 -1.91
C GLY A 56 14.94 2.10 -0.44
N ILE A 57 13.99 1.21 -0.20
CA ILE A 57 13.65 0.69 1.13
C ILE A 57 14.65 -0.34 1.67
N ALA A 58 15.72 -0.64 0.90
CA ALA A 58 16.73 -1.61 1.31
C ALA A 58 17.78 -1.02 2.27
N SER A 59 17.91 0.30 2.35
CA SER A 59 18.84 0.96 3.27
C SER A 59 18.42 0.80 4.73
N ALA A 60 19.41 0.67 5.60
CA ALA A 60 19.17 0.48 7.04
C ALA A 60 18.39 1.65 7.66
N GLU A 61 18.66 2.89 7.22
CA GLU A 61 17.97 4.08 7.70
C GLU A 61 16.49 4.12 7.29
N VAL A 62 16.15 3.61 6.11
CA VAL A 62 14.79 3.69 5.55
C VAL A 62 13.91 2.53 6.03
N LYS A 63 14.48 1.36 6.33
CA LYS A 63 13.75 0.18 6.80
C LYS A 63 12.76 0.46 7.95
N PRO A 64 13.15 1.06 9.08
CA PRO A 64 12.23 1.33 10.18
C PRO A 64 11.15 2.35 9.79
N VAL A 65 11.48 3.31 8.92
CA VAL A 65 10.52 4.30 8.40
C VAL A 65 9.46 3.62 7.55
N TRP A 66 9.86 2.77 6.61
CA TRP A 66 8.94 2.01 5.78
C TRP A 66 8.07 1.04 6.60
N ALA A 67 8.65 0.40 7.62
CA ALA A 67 7.88 -0.45 8.54
C ALA A 67 6.80 0.36 9.28
N GLY A 68 7.13 1.54 9.80
CA GLY A 68 6.17 2.39 10.53
C GLY A 68 5.04 2.90 9.63
N MET A 69 5.36 3.24 8.37
CA MET A 69 4.36 3.59 7.37
C MET A 69 3.40 2.42 7.08
N GLN A 70 3.93 1.20 6.90
CA GLN A 70 3.10 0.01 6.71
C GLN A 70 2.16 -0.23 7.89
N ASP A 71 2.64 -0.06 9.13
CA ASP A 71 1.78 -0.18 10.30
C ASP A 71 0.66 0.87 10.32
N ALA A 72 0.96 2.12 9.93
CA ALA A 72 -0.06 3.17 9.81
C ALA A 72 -1.09 2.84 8.71
N SER A 73 -0.65 2.25 7.60
CA SER A 73 -1.53 1.76 6.54
C SER A 73 -2.48 0.68 7.04
N LEU A 74 -1.99 -0.26 7.86
CA LEU A 74 -2.81 -1.29 8.48
C LEU A 74 -3.84 -0.70 9.45
N ALA A 75 -3.48 0.36 10.19
CA ALA A 75 -4.36 0.99 11.18
C ALA A 75 -5.43 1.90 10.56
N THR A 76 -5.12 2.57 9.45
CA THR A 76 -5.99 3.62 8.87
C THR A 76 -6.65 3.20 7.56
N LEU A 77 -6.21 2.11 6.94
CA LEU A 77 -6.53 1.75 5.56
C LEU A 77 -6.15 2.85 4.55
N GLY A 78 -5.23 3.75 4.89
CA GLY A 78 -4.60 4.65 3.92
C GLY A 78 -3.50 3.94 3.14
N GLN A 79 -3.35 4.24 1.86
CA GLN A 79 -2.33 3.60 1.02
C GLN A 79 -0.94 4.14 1.33
N VAL A 80 0.06 3.27 1.39
CA VAL A 80 1.48 3.69 1.46
C VAL A 80 2.22 3.27 0.20
N ARG A 81 3.07 4.16 -0.32
CA ARG A 81 3.93 3.89 -1.46
C ARG A 81 5.30 4.53 -1.27
N PHE A 82 6.29 4.05 -2.00
CA PHE A 82 7.62 4.66 -2.04
C PHE A 82 8.00 5.04 -3.47
N LEU A 83 8.88 6.02 -3.58
CA LEU A 83 9.49 6.45 -4.82
C LEU A 83 10.97 6.72 -4.56
N SER A 84 11.81 6.00 -5.30
CA SER A 84 13.26 6.15 -5.24
C SER A 84 13.73 7.12 -6.31
N ILE A 85 14.63 8.04 -5.94
CA ILE A 85 15.26 8.96 -6.88
C ILE A 85 16.18 8.15 -7.79
N ALA A 86 15.75 7.94 -9.04
CA ALA A 86 16.56 7.33 -10.07
C ALA A 86 17.44 8.37 -10.77
N GLY A 87 18.62 7.97 -11.22
CA GLY A 87 19.57 8.86 -11.90
C GLY A 87 20.43 9.68 -10.92
N PRO A 88 20.83 10.92 -11.29
CA PRO A 88 21.70 11.77 -10.48
C PRO A 88 21.19 11.92 -9.04
N GLN A 89 22.08 11.75 -8.06
CA GLN A 89 21.75 11.85 -6.64
C GLN A 89 22.00 13.27 -6.11
N ASP A 90 21.22 14.22 -6.63
CA ASP A 90 21.28 15.64 -6.27
C ASP A 90 19.87 16.24 -6.07
N VAL A 91 19.82 17.41 -5.43
CA VAL A 91 18.55 18.11 -5.08
C VAL A 91 17.76 18.52 -6.32
N ALA A 92 18.44 18.88 -7.41
CA ALA A 92 17.79 19.33 -8.64
C ALA A 92 17.00 18.17 -9.28
N ASN A 93 17.60 16.98 -9.36
CA ASN A 93 16.92 15.78 -9.82
C ASN A 93 15.83 15.36 -8.83
N GLY A 94 16.14 15.33 -7.52
CA GLY A 94 15.20 14.95 -6.47
C GLY A 94 13.90 15.78 -6.48
N ARG A 95 13.97 17.07 -6.82
CA ARG A 95 12.79 17.94 -6.95
C ARG A 95 11.76 17.41 -7.95
N THR A 96 12.20 16.81 -9.05
CA THR A 96 11.30 16.22 -10.06
C THR A 96 10.50 15.04 -9.48
N PHE A 97 11.14 14.24 -8.62
CA PHE A 97 10.49 13.13 -7.92
C PHE A 97 9.51 13.64 -6.85
N VAL A 98 9.85 14.71 -6.12
CA VAL A 98 8.89 15.35 -5.20
C VAL A 98 7.67 15.86 -5.96
N ASN A 99 7.85 16.53 -7.09
CA ASN A 99 6.74 17.01 -7.92
C ASN A 99 5.83 15.86 -8.38
N THR A 100 6.41 14.70 -8.69
CA THR A 100 5.65 13.49 -9.05
C THR A 100 4.76 13.02 -7.88
N LEU A 101 5.28 13.07 -6.65
CA LEU A 101 4.52 12.71 -5.46
C LEU A 101 3.37 13.71 -5.17
N VAL A 102 3.64 15.01 -5.33
CA VAL A 102 2.62 16.06 -5.17
C VAL A 102 1.51 15.91 -6.22
N LEU A 103 1.86 15.75 -7.49
CA LEU A 103 0.89 15.51 -8.58
C LEU A 103 0.13 14.20 -8.40
N GLY A 104 0.79 13.20 -7.82
CA GLY A 104 0.18 11.93 -7.43
C GLY A 104 -0.71 12.01 -6.18
N LYS A 105 -0.99 13.21 -5.65
CA LYS A 105 -1.89 13.49 -4.52
C LYS A 105 -1.52 12.74 -3.22
N CYS A 106 -0.24 12.70 -2.90
CA CYS A 106 0.20 12.25 -1.58
C CYS A 106 -0.27 13.24 -0.51
N ALA A 107 -1.07 12.78 0.45
CA ALA A 107 -1.50 13.61 1.57
C ALA A 107 -0.31 14.02 2.46
N VAL A 108 0.66 13.12 2.60
CA VAL A 108 1.93 13.39 3.30
C VAL A 108 3.09 12.78 2.52
N ILE A 109 4.18 13.54 2.38
CA ILE A 109 5.42 13.09 1.75
C ILE A 109 6.49 12.96 2.82
N VAL A 110 7.03 11.77 2.99
CA VAL A 110 8.05 11.41 3.97
C VAL A 110 9.40 11.31 3.26
N ALA A 111 10.46 11.91 3.79
CA ALA A 111 11.84 11.65 3.36
C ALA A 111 12.62 10.91 4.44
N ALA A 112 13.38 9.93 4.01
CA ALA A 112 14.38 9.24 4.81
C ALA A 112 15.67 9.08 4.01
N GLY A 113 16.82 9.30 4.64
CA GLY A 113 18.11 9.43 3.97
C GLY A 113 18.48 10.88 3.66
N LYS A 114 19.79 11.14 3.61
CA LYS A 114 20.37 12.48 3.48
C LYS A 114 19.82 13.28 2.30
N LEU A 115 19.89 12.72 1.08
CA LEU A 115 19.47 13.42 -0.13
C LEU A 115 17.96 13.72 -0.16
N PRO A 116 17.05 12.75 0.10
CA PRO A 116 15.62 13.03 0.21
C PRO A 116 15.29 14.12 1.23
N VAL A 117 15.94 14.11 2.40
CA VAL A 117 15.71 15.13 3.45
C VAL A 117 16.15 16.52 2.97
N GLU A 118 17.33 16.63 2.37
CA GLU A 118 17.82 17.90 1.80
C GLU A 118 16.90 18.41 0.67
N THR A 119 16.40 17.49 -0.15
CA THR A 119 15.47 17.81 -1.25
C THR A 119 14.15 18.34 -0.70
N ILE A 120 13.53 17.65 0.26
CA ILE A 120 12.25 18.08 0.85
C ILE A 120 12.41 19.41 1.59
N THR A 121 13.47 19.60 2.36
CA THR A 121 13.69 20.88 3.09
C THR A 121 13.84 22.07 2.15
N THR A 122 14.37 21.84 0.94
CA THR A 122 14.44 22.85 -0.13
C THR A 122 13.07 23.10 -0.76
N VAL A 123 12.35 22.04 -1.17
CA VAL A 123 11.08 22.14 -1.90
C VAL A 123 9.91 22.59 -1.02
N ALA A 124 9.93 22.27 0.28
CA ALA A 124 8.82 22.57 1.18
C ALA A 124 8.46 24.06 1.25
N ARG A 125 9.46 24.95 1.09
CA ARG A 125 9.27 26.41 1.05
C ARG A 125 8.43 26.88 -0.14
N GLU A 126 8.46 26.13 -1.24
CA GLU A 126 7.74 26.44 -2.47
C GLU A 126 6.35 25.76 -2.51
N SER A 127 6.09 24.83 -1.59
CA SER A 127 4.88 24.00 -1.56
C SER A 127 4.16 24.10 -0.21
N PRO A 128 3.66 25.29 0.20
CA PRO A 128 3.07 25.49 1.52
C PRO A 128 1.80 24.66 1.77
N ASN A 129 1.13 24.22 0.70
CA ASN A 129 -0.08 23.40 0.78
C ASN A 129 0.19 21.89 0.89
N GLN A 130 1.47 21.47 0.86
CA GLN A 130 1.87 20.08 0.96
C GLN A 130 2.49 19.81 2.33
N THR A 131 2.01 18.77 3.01
CA THR A 131 2.59 18.30 4.27
C THR A 131 3.79 17.40 4.00
N PHE A 132 4.89 17.68 4.69
CA PHE A 132 6.13 16.94 4.61
C PHE A 132 6.55 16.40 5.97
N VAL A 133 7.19 15.24 5.97
CA VAL A 133 7.83 14.65 7.16
C VAL A 133 9.27 14.31 6.79
N VAL A 134 10.23 14.75 7.58
CA VAL A 134 11.64 14.37 7.39
C VAL A 134 12.09 13.52 8.57
N VAL A 135 12.73 12.39 8.29
CA VAL A 135 13.34 11.53 9.30
C VAL A 135 14.84 11.79 9.29
N VAL A 136 15.39 12.23 10.42
CA VAL A 136 16.80 12.59 10.53
C VAL A 136 17.52 11.73 11.57
N PRO A 137 18.71 11.19 11.25
CA PRO A 137 19.51 10.43 12.21
C PRO A 137 20.17 11.36 13.22
N GLY A 138 20.06 11.02 14.51
CA GLY A 138 20.64 11.81 15.59
C GLY A 138 19.79 13.04 15.90
N GLY A 139 19.33 13.13 17.15
CA GLY A 139 18.38 14.13 17.61
C GLY A 139 18.89 15.57 17.52
N SER A 140 18.68 16.19 16.37
CA SER A 140 18.39 17.62 16.26
C SER A 140 17.64 17.84 14.95
N PRO A 141 16.39 18.34 15.01
CA PRO A 141 15.68 18.68 13.80
C PRO A 141 16.46 19.73 13.01
N PRO A 142 16.55 19.64 11.67
CA PRO A 142 16.84 20.81 10.88
C PRO A 142 15.84 21.88 11.32
N SER A 143 16.33 23.06 11.69
CA SER A 143 15.56 24.19 12.24
C SER A 143 14.16 24.25 11.60
N PRO A 144 13.06 24.33 12.38
CA PRO A 144 11.70 24.04 11.92
C PRO A 144 11.42 24.76 10.61
N GLY A 145 11.54 24.01 9.52
CA GLY A 145 11.58 24.56 8.19
C GLY A 145 10.14 24.74 7.74
N THR A 146 9.55 25.91 7.96
CA THR A 146 8.21 26.23 7.46
C THR A 146 7.11 25.39 8.15
N GLY A 147 5.91 25.94 8.37
CA GLY A 147 4.85 25.27 9.15
C GLY A 147 4.33 23.95 8.57
N ASN A 148 4.76 23.56 7.37
CA ASN A 148 4.34 22.37 6.64
C ASN A 148 5.37 21.21 6.68
N VAL A 149 6.46 21.32 7.45
CA VAL A 149 7.45 20.25 7.62
C VAL A 149 7.50 19.78 9.08
N SER A 150 7.23 18.50 9.32
CA SER A 150 7.43 17.84 10.60
C SER A 150 8.73 17.05 10.60
N VAL A 151 9.46 17.05 11.72
CA VAL A 151 10.70 16.29 11.86
C VAL A 151 10.51 15.14 12.84
N ILE A 152 10.95 13.95 12.44
CA ILE A 152 11.11 12.79 13.31
C ILE A 152 12.61 12.57 13.51
N SER A 153 13.05 12.59 14.78
CA SER A 153 14.40 12.17 15.13
C SER A 153 14.46 10.64 15.19
N ALA A 154 15.25 10.03 14.33
CA ALA A 154 15.46 8.58 14.35
C ALA A 154 16.24 8.18 15.60
N ALA A 155 15.70 7.23 16.36
CA ALA A 155 16.22 6.77 17.63
C ALA A 155 16.11 5.24 17.74
N GLY A 156 17.04 4.52 17.11
CA GLY A 156 16.94 3.06 16.96
C GLY A 156 15.75 2.64 16.09
N ASP A 157 15.72 1.38 15.68
CA ASP A 157 14.75 0.93 14.66
C ASP A 157 13.31 0.95 15.19
N ASP A 158 13.07 0.41 16.39
CA ASP A 158 11.72 0.30 16.97
C ASP A 158 11.12 1.68 17.29
N ALA A 159 11.88 2.57 17.93
CA ALA A 159 11.36 3.89 18.27
C ALA A 159 11.15 4.75 17.02
N THR A 160 12.01 4.61 16.00
CA THR A 160 11.80 5.28 14.71
C THR A 160 10.53 4.77 14.03
N ARG A 161 10.33 3.44 14.02
CA ARG A 161 9.12 2.81 13.47
C ARG A 161 7.86 3.32 14.18
N ASP A 162 7.86 3.38 15.51
CA ASP A 162 6.72 3.84 16.29
C ASP A 162 6.42 5.34 16.12
N ALA A 163 7.46 6.17 16.06
CA ALA A 163 7.31 7.61 15.82
C ALA A 163 6.72 7.88 14.43
N VAL A 164 7.21 7.16 13.41
CA VAL A 164 6.68 7.24 12.04
C VAL A 164 5.24 6.74 11.99
N ARG A 165 4.94 5.57 12.58
CA ARG A 165 3.58 5.02 12.65
C ARG A 165 2.60 6.03 13.24
N THR A 166 2.94 6.63 14.38
CA THR A 166 2.10 7.62 15.06
C THR A 166 1.85 8.85 14.20
N THR A 167 2.93 9.43 13.64
CA THR A 167 2.86 10.64 12.83
C THR A 167 2.03 10.45 11.56
N ILE A 168 2.23 9.32 10.87
CA ILE A 168 1.52 9.01 9.63
C ILE A 168 0.07 8.64 9.89
N THR A 169 -0.23 7.93 10.99
CA THR A 169 -1.61 7.65 11.41
C THR A 169 -2.39 8.94 11.64
N GLN A 170 -1.79 9.90 12.34
CA GLN A 170 -2.41 11.21 12.58
C GLN A 170 -2.63 11.97 11.27
N SER A 171 -1.63 11.97 10.38
CA SER A 171 -1.70 12.66 9.09
C SER A 171 -2.78 12.07 8.17
N LEU A 172 -2.87 10.74 8.09
CA LEU A 172 -3.87 10.04 7.28
C LEU A 172 -5.29 10.21 7.86
N SER A 173 -5.43 10.25 9.18
CA SER A 173 -6.73 10.42 9.83
C SER A 173 -7.27 11.86 9.76
N ALA A 174 -6.39 12.85 9.67
CA ALA A 174 -6.76 14.26 9.57
C ALA A 174 -7.08 14.70 8.13
N SER A 175 -6.80 13.87 7.13
CA SER A 175 -7.01 14.25 5.73
C SER A 175 -8.51 14.26 5.40
N PRO A 176 -9.05 15.34 4.81
CA PRO A 176 -10.49 15.48 4.56
C PRO A 176 -11.08 14.49 3.54
N ASN A 177 -10.22 13.72 2.86
CA ASN A 177 -10.62 12.64 1.95
C ASN A 177 -10.47 11.24 2.58
N ALA A 178 -10.20 11.17 3.90
CA ALA A 178 -10.09 9.93 4.66
C ALA A 178 -11.45 9.39 5.08
#